data_AF-A0ABD4UES3-F1
#
_entry.id   AF-A0ABD4UES3-F1
#
_cell.length_a   1.000
_cell.length_b   1.000
_cell.length_c   1.000
_cell.angle_alpha   90.00
_cell.angle_beta   90.00
_cell.angle_gamma   90.00
#
_symmetry.space_group_name_H-M   'P 1'
#
loop_
_entity.id
_entity.type
_entity.pdbx_description
1 polymer ?
#
loop_
_entity_poly.entity_id
_entity_poly.type
_entity_poly.pdbx_seq_one_letter_code
_entity_poly.pdbx_strand_id
1 'polypeptide(L)'
;MTTKLTRVAGSEKSAHQQVHVGENTVGEIWREKVKVVVSKLTAPRVTAERWRWFAKQARSTITLGRGTRAAMLLGPGFKTKDEAMAVLMGTTSRAGA
;
A
#
# COMPACT_ATOMS: atom_id res chain seq x y z
N MET A 1 -15.55 -15.01 1.53
CA MET A 1 -14.81 -14.51 0.36
C MET A 1 -13.36 -14.91 0.50
N THR A 2 -12.79 -15.62 -0.49
CA THR A 2 -11.39 -16.05 -0.44
C THR A 2 -10.53 -15.06 -1.21
N THR A 3 -9.46 -14.57 -0.58
CA THR A 3 -8.49 -13.68 -1.21
C THR A 3 -7.31 -14.49 -1.74
N LYS A 4 -6.98 -14.33 -3.01
CA LYS A 4 -5.80 -14.97 -3.64
C LYS A 4 -4.79 -13.91 -4.05
N LEU A 5 -3.50 -14.23 -3.85
CA LEU A 5 -2.38 -13.37 -4.23
C LEU A 5 -1.52 -14.08 -5.27
N THR A 6 -1.31 -13.44 -6.41
CA THR A 6 -0.47 -13.96 -7.49
C THR A 6 0.69 -13.02 -7.74
N ARG A 7 1.93 -13.54 -7.84
CA ARG A 7 3.09 -12.71 -8.16
C ARG A 7 2.92 -12.09 -9.56
N VAL A 8 3.26 -10.82 -9.71
CA VAL A 8 3.29 -10.16 -11.02
C VAL A 8 4.64 -10.41 -11.68
N ALA A 9 4.65 -11.16 -12.77
CA ALA A 9 5.87 -11.49 -13.52
C ALA A 9 6.44 -10.24 -14.21
N GLY A 10 7.77 -10.13 -14.29
CA GLY A 10 8.45 -9.00 -14.93
C GLY A 10 8.38 -7.67 -14.19
N SER A 11 7.85 -7.62 -12.97
CA SER A 11 7.76 -6.37 -12.23
C SER A 11 9.08 -5.98 -11.55
N GLU A 12 9.47 -4.72 -11.71
CA GLU A 12 10.59 -4.10 -10.98
C GLU A 12 10.25 -3.79 -9.51
N LYS A 13 8.96 -3.86 -9.12
CA LYS A 13 8.51 -3.59 -7.77
C LYS A 13 8.81 -4.78 -6.84
N SER A 14 9.32 -4.50 -5.64
CA SER A 14 9.61 -5.54 -4.65
C SER A 14 8.32 -6.17 -4.11
N ALA A 15 8.32 -7.50 -3.98
CA ALA A 15 7.18 -8.28 -3.48
C ALA A 15 5.84 -7.95 -4.17
N HIS A 16 5.87 -7.64 -5.47
CA HIS A 16 4.68 -7.25 -6.21
C HIS A 16 3.74 -8.42 -6.46
N GLN A 17 2.50 -8.27 -6.00
CA GLN A 17 1.45 -9.25 -6.11
C GLN A 17 0.16 -8.60 -6.60
N GLN A 18 -0.55 -9.30 -7.47
CA GLN A 18 -1.92 -9.00 -7.85
C GLN A 18 -2.87 -9.66 -6.86
N VAL A 19 -3.91 -8.94 -6.50
CA VAL A 19 -4.90 -9.29 -5.48
C VAL A 19 -6.21 -9.65 -6.16
N HIS A 20 -6.72 -10.84 -5.85
CA HIS A 20 -7.97 -11.38 -6.39
C HIS A 20 -8.94 -11.69 -5.25
N VAL A 21 -10.24 -11.45 -5.49
CA VAL A 21 -11.34 -11.85 -4.60
C VAL A 21 -12.32 -12.69 -5.42
N GLY A 22 -12.40 -13.98 -5.10
CA GLY A 22 -13.01 -14.94 -6.02
C GLY A 22 -12.24 -14.95 -7.34
N GLU A 23 -12.95 -14.75 -8.45
CA GLU A 23 -12.37 -14.67 -9.81
C GLU A 23 -12.01 -13.24 -10.25
N ASN A 24 -12.30 -12.24 -9.42
CA ASN A 24 -12.13 -10.84 -9.78
C ASN A 24 -10.79 -10.28 -9.30
N THR A 25 -10.03 -9.69 -10.22
CA THR A 25 -8.86 -8.85 -9.89
C THR A 25 -9.33 -7.57 -9.23
N VAL A 26 -8.93 -7.36 -7.97
CA VAL A 26 -9.30 -6.17 -7.18
C VAL A 26 -8.20 -5.11 -7.21
N GLY A 27 -6.94 -5.52 -7.39
CA GLY A 27 -5.84 -4.58 -7.45
C GLY A 27 -4.47 -5.22 -7.31
N GLU A 28 -3.52 -4.41 -6.87
CA GLU A 28 -2.11 -4.76 -6.73
C GLU A 28 -1.59 -4.30 -5.37
N ILE A 29 -0.63 -5.04 -4.84
CA ILE A 29 0.10 -4.72 -3.61
C ILE A 29 1.59 -4.97 -3.81
N TRP A 30 2.44 -4.07 -3.31
CA TRP A 30 3.88 -4.19 -3.42
C TRP A 30 4.59 -3.47 -2.28
N ARG A 31 5.91 -3.60 -2.21
CA ARG A 31 6.77 -2.94 -1.23
C ARG A 31 7.77 -2.03 -1.91
N GLU A 32 8.03 -0.87 -1.30
CA GLU A 32 9.09 0.04 -1.72
C GLU A 32 9.91 0.51 -0.51
N LYS A 33 11.18 0.83 -0.73
CA LYS A 33 12.03 1.45 0.29
C LYS A 33 11.80 2.96 0.23
N VAL A 34 11.33 3.54 1.33
CA VAL A 34 10.95 4.96 1.39
C VAL A 34 11.47 5.60 2.67
N LYS A 35 11.71 6.92 2.63
CA LYS A 35 12.07 7.69 3.83
C LYS A 35 10.82 7.92 4.68
N VAL A 36 10.90 7.55 5.94
CA VAL A 36 9.82 7.76 6.93
C VAL A 36 10.34 8.49 8.14
N VAL A 37 9.47 9.23 8.81
CA VAL A 37 9.80 9.91 10.06
C VAL A 37 9.84 8.89 11.18
N VAL A 38 10.93 8.87 11.93
CA VAL A 38 11.14 7.97 13.07
C VAL A 38 11.37 8.70 14.39
N SER A 39 11.52 10.02 14.36
CA SER A 39 11.60 10.84 15.58
C SER A 39 10.22 11.10 16.19
N LYS A 40 10.22 11.39 17.50
CA LYS A 40 9.07 11.98 18.19
C LYS A 40 8.85 13.42 17.66
N LEU A 41 7.62 13.91 17.74
CA LEU A 41 7.19 15.23 17.26
C LEU A 41 7.97 16.41 17.87
N THR A 42 8.62 16.21 19.02
CA THR A 42 9.25 17.26 19.84
C THR A 42 10.78 17.37 19.68
N ALA A 43 11.38 16.65 18.74
CA ALA A 43 12.83 16.62 18.49
C ALA A 43 13.11 16.94 17.00
N PRO A 44 14.37 17.28 16.61
CA PRO A 44 14.71 17.43 15.19
C PRO A 44 14.21 16.23 14.39
N ARG A 45 13.58 16.50 13.24
CA ARG A 45 12.87 15.49 12.45
C ARG A 45 13.86 14.47 11.88
N VAL A 46 13.95 13.31 12.52
CA VAL A 46 14.81 12.21 12.06
C VAL A 46 14.03 11.37 11.07
N THR A 47 14.63 11.13 9.90
CA THR A 47 14.09 10.23 8.89
C THR A 47 14.97 9.00 8.74
N ALA A 48 14.37 7.86 8.41
CA ALA A 48 15.08 6.63 8.11
C ALA A 48 14.46 5.94 6.89
N GLU A 49 15.27 5.21 6.13
CA GLU A 49 14.76 4.36 5.07
C GLU A 49 14.11 3.12 5.66
N ARG A 50 12.83 2.92 5.34
CA ARG A 50 12.06 1.75 5.75
C ARG A 50 11.33 1.19 4.54
N TRP A 51 11.24 -0.13 4.51
CA TRP A 51 10.38 -0.79 3.55
C TRP A 51 8.92 -0.66 3.96
N ARG A 52 8.10 -0.12 3.08
CA ARG A 52 6.67 0.13 3.30
C ARG A 52 5.83 -0.50 2.21
N TRP A 53 4.61 -0.87 2.57
CA TRP A 53 3.66 -1.50 1.67
C TRP A 53 2.78 -0.43 1.00
N PHE A 54 2.44 -0.68 -0.26
CA PHE A 54 1.60 0.17 -1.08
C PHE A 54 0.58 -0.70 -1.80
N ALA A 55 -0.57 -0.14 -2.09
CA ALA A 55 -1.61 -0.82 -2.83
C ALA A 55 -2.21 0.08 -3.90
N LYS A 56 -2.88 -0.52 -4.88
CA LYS A 56 -3.55 0.18 -5.97
C LYS A 56 -4.75 -0.63 -6.40
N GLN A 57 -5.89 0.02 -6.58
CA GLN A 57 -7.08 -0.66 -7.10
C GLN A 57 -6.89 -0.97 -8.59
N ALA A 58 -7.53 -2.05 -9.04
CA ALA A 58 -7.60 -2.38 -10.45
C ALA A 58 -8.16 -1.17 -11.24
N ARG A 59 -7.51 -0.82 -12.35
CA ARG A 59 -7.87 0.32 -13.22
C ARG A 59 -7.76 1.72 -12.59
N SER A 60 -7.38 1.84 -11.31
CA SER A 60 -7.07 3.14 -10.70
C SER A 60 -5.69 3.63 -11.15
N THR A 61 -5.43 4.92 -11.05
CA THR A 61 -4.07 5.50 -11.14
C THR A 61 -3.52 5.87 -9.76
N ILE A 62 -4.36 5.86 -8.74
CA ILE A 62 -4.02 6.29 -7.38
C ILE A 62 -3.30 5.17 -6.64
N THR A 63 -2.17 5.52 -6.03
CA THR A 63 -1.45 4.62 -5.11
C THR A 63 -1.88 4.87 -3.68
N LEU A 64 -2.51 3.88 -3.07
CA LEU A 64 -2.85 3.85 -1.65
C LEU A 64 -1.56 3.79 -0.82
N GLY A 65 -1.52 4.59 0.24
CA GLY A 65 -0.31 4.83 1.02
C GLY A 65 0.51 6.04 0.56
N ARG A 66 0.08 6.74 -0.50
CA ARG A 66 0.65 8.03 -0.92
C ARG A 66 -0.39 9.14 -0.82
N GLY A 67 0.07 10.39 -0.68
CA GLY A 67 -0.79 11.58 -0.74
C GLY A 67 -1.74 11.82 0.43
N THR A 68 -1.78 10.94 1.44
CA THR A 68 -2.59 11.18 2.65
C THR A 68 -1.88 12.14 3.62
N ARG A 69 -2.64 12.85 4.45
CA ARG A 69 -2.07 13.70 5.51
C ARG A 69 -1.10 12.93 6.42
N ALA A 70 -1.46 11.70 6.78
CA ALA A 70 -0.59 10.82 7.54
C ALA A 70 0.72 10.50 6.79
N ALA A 71 0.66 10.23 5.48
CA ALA A 71 1.85 9.99 4.66
C ALA A 71 2.76 11.23 4.57
N MET A 72 2.20 12.44 4.52
CA MET A 72 2.97 13.68 4.53
C MET A 72 3.66 13.93 5.88
N LEU A 73 3.03 13.52 6.98
CA LEU A 73 3.55 13.73 8.32
C LEU A 73 4.55 12.64 8.76
N LEU A 74 4.25 11.37 8.46
CA LEU A 74 5.00 10.22 8.97
C LEU A 74 5.82 9.49 7.91
N GLY A 75 5.64 9.84 6.63
CA GLY A 75 6.24 9.16 5.48
C GLY A 75 5.25 8.20 4.80
N PRO A 76 5.46 7.89 3.52
CA PRO A 76 4.50 7.15 2.71
C PRO A 76 4.48 5.66 3.03
N GLY A 77 3.37 5.03 2.68
CA GLY A 77 3.15 3.59 2.71
C GLY A 77 2.77 3.05 4.08
N PHE A 78 2.16 1.86 4.05
CA PHE A 78 1.69 1.13 5.22
C PHE A 78 2.83 0.35 5.87
N LYS A 79 2.75 0.13 7.19
CA LYS A 79 3.80 -0.56 7.94
C LYS A 79 3.79 -2.05 7.61
N THR A 80 2.60 -2.62 7.47
CA THR A 80 2.39 -4.05 7.22
C THR A 80 1.65 -4.26 5.90
N LYS A 81 1.75 -5.49 5.38
CA LYS A 81 1.01 -5.91 4.19
C LYS A 81 -0.49 -5.89 4.46
N ASP A 82 -0.90 -6.32 5.65
CA ASP A 82 -2.30 -6.45 6.04
C ASP A 82 -2.99 -5.09 6.13
N GLU A 83 -2.30 -4.04 6.61
CA GLU A 83 -2.80 -2.66 6.59
C GLU A 83 -3.10 -2.21 5.15
N ALA A 84 -2.17 -2.46 4.21
CA ALA A 84 -2.35 -2.12 2.80
C ALA A 84 -3.50 -2.91 2.16
N MET A 85 -3.61 -4.20 2.48
CA MET A 85 -4.70 -5.07 2.02
C MET A 85 -6.05 -4.60 2.57
N ALA A 86 -6.14 -4.26 3.86
CA ALA A 86 -7.38 -3.79 4.47
C ALA A 86 -7.89 -2.51 3.82
N VAL A 87 -7.00 -1.55 3.52
CA VAL A 87 -7.38 -0.32 2.83
C VAL A 87 -7.79 -0.60 1.38
N LEU A 88 -7.08 -1.47 0.67
CA LEU A 88 -7.45 -1.89 -0.69
C LEU A 88 -8.86 -2.47 -0.73
N MET A 89 -9.14 -3.43 0.16
CA MET A 89 -10.45 -4.11 0.26
C MET A 89 -11.57 -3.15 0.71
N GLY A 90 -11.28 -2.28 1.68
CA GLY A 90 -12.22 -1.27 2.16
C GLY A 90 -12.57 -0.22 1.10
N THR A 91 -11.61 0.15 0.24
CA THR A 91 -11.86 1.12 -0.85
C THR A 91 -12.73 0.48 -1.94
N THR A 92 -12.53 -0.79 -2.24
CA THR A 92 -13.36 -1.53 -3.22
C THR A 92 -14.82 -1.61 -2.80
N SER A 93 -15.11 -1.71 -1.49
CA SER A 93 -16.49 -1.73 -0.99
C SER A 93 -17.27 -0.41 -1.19
N ARG A 94 -16.59 0.74 -1.31
CA ARG A 94 -17.22 2.04 -1.49
C ARG A 94 -17.58 2.37 -2.94
N ALA A 95 -17.04 1.64 -3.92
CA ALA A 95 -17.26 1.90 -5.34
C ALA A 95 -18.53 1.21 -5.90
N GLY A 96 -19.39 0.65 -5.04
CA GLY A 96 -20.60 -0.07 -5.40
C GLY A 96 -21.87 0.39 -4.68
N ALA A 97 -21.92 1.63 -4.21
CA ALA A 97 -23.11 2.27 -3.64
C ALA A 97 -23.54 3.46 -4.51
#